data_AF-A0A8C8XIE9-F1
#
_entry.id   AF-A0A8C8XIE9-F1
#
_cell.length_a   1.000
_cell.length_b   1.000
_cell.length_c   1.000
_cell.angle_alpha   90.00
_cell.angle_beta   90.00
_cell.angle_gamma   90.00
#
_symmetry.space_group_name_H-M   'P 1'
#
loop_
_entity.id
_entity.type
_entity.pdbx_description
1 polymer ?
#
loop_
_entity_poly.entity_id
_entity_poly.type
_entity_poly.pdbx_seq_one_letter_code
_entity_poly.pdbx_strand_id
1 'polypeptide(L)'
;RAGIVGFWREVGVASSQNLALKTPKRLEALFLTLSGDELTVKAAYDSSGSCETEKIAGSETDVSGRFVFPGHREIHVIDTDYERYAILRVSLHWQGQDFHVLKYFTRSLEDEYGPGFWRFRELTADVGLYLVARHGEPRALPSCVS
;
A
#
# COMPACT_ATOMS: atom_id res chain seq x y z
N ARG A 1 -12.30 -4.78 -10.98
CA ARG A 1 -10.88 -5.10 -11.29
C ARG A 1 -10.18 -3.98 -12.06
N ALA A 2 -10.71 -3.48 -13.17
CA ALA A 2 -10.06 -2.38 -13.93
C ALA A 2 -9.78 -1.11 -13.09
N GLY A 3 -10.64 -0.78 -12.13
CA GLY A 3 -10.47 0.40 -11.28
C GLY A 3 -9.31 0.33 -10.28
N ILE A 4 -8.60 -0.79 -10.11
CA ILE A 4 -7.36 -0.78 -9.29
C ILE A 4 -6.13 -0.32 -10.08
N VAL A 5 -6.20 -0.28 -11.42
CA VAL A 5 -5.08 0.09 -12.28
C VAL A 5 -4.78 1.59 -12.20
N GLY A 6 -3.49 1.94 -12.19
CA GLY A 6 -3.01 3.32 -12.19
C GLY A 6 -2.24 3.69 -10.93
N PHE A 7 -2.12 5.01 -10.72
CA PHE A 7 -1.34 5.60 -9.64
C PHE A 7 -2.09 5.62 -8.30
N TRP A 8 -1.38 5.26 -7.24
CA TRP A 8 -1.86 5.25 -5.85
C TRP A 8 -0.79 5.80 -4.92
N ARG A 9 -1.13 6.77 -4.07
CA ARG A 9 -0.22 7.33 -3.05
C ARG A 9 -0.46 6.64 -1.71
N GLU A 10 0.60 6.25 -1.00
CA GLU A 10 0.48 5.76 0.37
C GLU A 10 0.27 6.94 1.34
N VAL A 11 -0.85 6.94 2.07
CA VAL A 11 -1.19 8.01 3.02
C VAL A 11 -1.21 7.51 4.46
N GLY A 12 -1.45 6.21 4.67
CA GLY A 12 -1.49 5.61 6.01
C GLY A 12 -0.84 4.23 6.06
N VAL A 13 -0.22 3.93 7.19
CA VAL A 13 0.35 2.61 7.50
C VAL A 13 -0.01 2.30 8.95
N ALA A 14 -0.37 1.04 9.22
CA ALA A 14 -0.58 0.53 10.56
C ALA A 14 -0.07 -0.91 10.66
N SER A 15 0.61 -1.25 11.75
CA SER A 15 1.07 -2.61 12.03
C SER A 15 1.25 -2.80 13.53
N SER A 16 0.92 -3.98 14.04
CA SER A 16 1.25 -4.35 15.43
C SER A 16 2.75 -4.63 15.62
N GLN A 17 3.54 -4.62 14.55
CA GLN A 17 4.95 -4.95 14.54
C GLN A 17 5.76 -3.74 14.07
N ASN A 18 6.77 -3.33 14.87
CA ASN A 18 7.56 -2.11 14.63
C ASN A 18 8.53 -2.19 13.42
N LEU A 19 8.51 -3.30 12.67
CA LEU A 19 9.42 -3.51 11.52
C LEU A 19 9.06 -2.62 10.32
N ALA A 20 7.77 -2.37 10.09
CA ALA A 20 7.31 -1.59 8.94
C ALA A 20 7.65 -0.09 9.02
N LEU A 21 8.00 0.40 10.22
CA LEU A 21 8.28 1.83 10.49
C LEU A 21 9.78 2.13 10.60
N LYS A 22 10.60 1.10 10.78
CA LYS A 22 12.07 1.22 10.87
C LYS A 22 12.78 0.94 9.56
N THR A 23 12.03 0.63 8.49
CA THR A 23 12.64 0.41 7.18
C THR A 23 13.22 1.73 6.65
N PRO A 24 14.50 1.75 6.24
CA PRO A 24 15.16 2.95 5.73
C PRO A 24 14.59 3.41 4.39
N LYS A 25 13.91 2.52 3.65
CA LYS A 25 13.19 2.85 2.41
C LYS A 25 11.72 3.00 2.70
N ARG A 26 11.21 4.20 2.49
CA ARG A 26 9.83 4.54 2.82
C ARG A 26 8.99 4.55 1.55
N LEU A 27 7.97 3.68 1.47
CA LEU A 27 7.09 3.65 0.30
C LEU A 27 6.33 4.98 0.18
N GLU A 28 6.30 5.57 -1.01
CA GLU A 28 5.58 6.82 -1.29
C GLU A 28 4.35 6.56 -2.17
N ALA A 29 4.52 5.74 -3.21
CA ALA A 29 3.47 5.50 -4.19
C ALA A 29 3.65 4.17 -4.91
N LEU A 30 2.55 3.71 -5.51
CA LEU A 30 2.47 2.56 -6.38
C LEU A 30 1.89 2.98 -7.73
N PHE A 31 2.37 2.35 -8.80
CA PHE A 31 1.69 2.32 -10.08
C PHE A 31 1.35 0.86 -10.40
N LEU A 32 0.04 0.60 -10.52
CA LEU A 32 -0.51 -0.74 -10.69
C LEU A 32 -0.90 -0.96 -12.15
N THR A 33 -0.49 -2.08 -12.73
CA THR A 33 -0.89 -2.52 -14.06
C THR A 33 -1.39 -3.95 -13.98
N LEU A 34 -2.53 -4.22 -14.62
CA LEU A 34 -3.14 -5.55 -14.63
C LEU A 34 -3.09 -6.13 -16.04
N SER A 35 -2.63 -7.37 -16.18
CA SER A 35 -2.59 -8.12 -17.44
C SER A 35 -3.12 -9.53 -17.20
N GLY A 36 -4.40 -9.76 -17.52
CA GLY A 36 -5.08 -11.00 -17.12
C GLY A 36 -5.16 -11.10 -15.59
N ASP A 37 -4.67 -12.21 -15.03
CA ASP A 37 -4.60 -12.45 -13.58
C ASP A 37 -3.27 -11.99 -12.96
N GLU A 38 -2.38 -11.38 -13.76
CA GLU A 38 -1.12 -10.83 -13.28
C GLU A 38 -1.25 -9.36 -12.90
N LEU A 39 -0.90 -9.03 -11.65
CA LEU A 39 -0.77 -7.67 -11.14
C LEU A 39 0.70 -7.29 -11.07
N THR A 40 1.11 -6.36 -11.92
CA THR A 40 2.41 -5.71 -11.85
C THR A 40 2.32 -4.45 -10.99
N VAL A 41 3.23 -4.33 -10.03
CA VAL A 41 3.35 -3.24 -9.07
C VAL A 41 4.70 -2.56 -9.29
N LYS A 42 4.67 -1.29 -9.71
CA LYS A 42 5.84 -0.40 -9.70
C LYS A 42 5.77 0.44 -8.41
N ALA A 43 6.59 0.13 -7.43
CA ALA A 43 6.69 0.85 -6.18
C ALA A 43 7.74 1.95 -6.27
N ALA A 44 7.47 3.12 -5.68
CA ALA A 44 8.49 4.13 -5.42
C ALA A 44 8.70 4.34 -3.94
N TYR A 45 9.97 4.48 -3.59
CA TYR A 45 10.43 4.71 -2.23
C TYR A 45 11.19 6.02 -2.15
N ASP A 46 10.98 6.75 -1.06
CA ASP A 46 11.87 7.81 -0.61
C ASP A 46 13.02 7.17 0.17
N SER A 47 14.24 7.39 -0.32
CA SER A 47 15.49 6.88 0.22
C SER A 47 16.46 8.06 0.39
N SER A 48 16.37 8.73 1.54
CA SER A 48 17.26 9.83 1.93
C SER A 48 17.40 10.95 0.88
N GLY A 49 16.29 11.33 0.22
CA GLY A 49 16.30 12.37 -0.82
C GLY A 49 16.60 11.88 -2.24
N SER A 50 16.81 10.56 -2.41
CA SER A 50 16.80 9.89 -3.70
C SER A 50 15.53 9.06 -3.86
N CYS A 51 14.97 9.07 -5.06
CA CYS A 51 13.76 8.31 -5.40
C CYS A 51 14.17 7.00 -6.04
N GLU A 52 13.87 5.90 -5.37
CA GLU A 52 14.13 4.54 -5.85
C GLU A 52 12.84 3.90 -6.33
N THR A 53 12.91 3.11 -7.41
CA THR A 53 11.76 2.35 -7.89
C THR A 53 12.06 0.87 -7.96
N GLU A 54 11.04 0.07 -7.67
CA GLU A 54 11.06 -1.38 -7.77
C GLU A 54 9.86 -1.82 -8.59
N LYS A 55 10.04 -2.83 -9.44
CA LYS A 55 8.94 -3.45 -10.19
C LYS A 55 8.85 -4.90 -9.79
N ILE A 56 7.67 -5.31 -9.35
CA ILE A 56 7.37 -6.70 -8.99
C ILE A 56 6.04 -7.12 -9.62
N ALA A 57 5.98 -8.35 -10.12
CA ALA A 57 4.75 -8.95 -10.63
C ALA A 57 4.28 -10.03 -9.67
N GLY A 58 2.96 -10.12 -9.49
CA GLY A 58 2.30 -11.13 -8.69
C GLY A 58 1.06 -11.64 -9.40
N SER A 59 0.53 -12.75 -8.94
CA SER A 59 -0.65 -13.40 -9.53
C SER A 59 -1.80 -13.43 -8.54
N GLU A 60 -3.02 -13.25 -9.03
CA GLU A 60 -4.23 -13.40 -8.21
C GLU A 60 -4.38 -14.87 -7.78
N THR A 61 -4.85 -15.07 -6.56
CA THR A 61 -5.17 -16.39 -6.02
C THR A 61 -6.62 -16.78 -6.38
N ASP A 62 -7.08 -17.92 -5.88
CA ASP A 62 -8.48 -18.34 -5.91
C ASP A 62 -9.42 -17.38 -5.15
N VAL A 63 -8.87 -16.62 -4.19
CA VAL A 63 -9.58 -15.56 -3.49
C VAL A 63 -9.42 -14.25 -4.25
N SER A 64 -10.54 -13.65 -4.67
CA SER A 64 -10.49 -12.41 -5.44
C SER A 64 -9.94 -11.25 -4.62
N GLY A 65 -9.09 -10.43 -5.25
CA GLY A 65 -8.42 -9.30 -4.58
C GLY A 65 -7.24 -9.72 -3.72
N ARG A 66 -6.86 -10.99 -3.72
CA ARG A 66 -5.66 -11.51 -3.04
C ARG A 66 -4.63 -11.93 -4.09
N PHE A 67 -3.42 -11.39 -3.93
CA PHE A 67 -2.31 -11.53 -4.87
C PHE A 67 -1.07 -12.03 -4.14
N VAL A 68 -0.38 -12.99 -4.73
CA VAL A 68 0.90 -13.52 -4.23
C VAL A 68 2.04 -13.00 -5.08
N PHE A 69 3.12 -12.61 -4.42
CA PHE A 69 4.31 -12.04 -5.01
C PHE A 69 5.55 -12.85 -4.59
N PRO A 70 6.64 -12.80 -5.39
CA PRO A 70 7.94 -13.33 -4.99
C PRO A 70 8.37 -12.87 -3.58
N GLY A 71 9.15 -13.71 -2.89
CA GLY A 71 9.64 -13.40 -1.55
C GLY A 71 8.61 -13.57 -0.43
N HIS A 72 7.66 -14.50 -0.60
CA HIS A 72 6.61 -14.83 0.39
C HIS A 72 5.77 -13.63 0.80
N ARG A 73 5.55 -12.71 -0.14
CA ARG A 73 4.73 -11.52 0.06
C ARG A 73 3.34 -11.77 -0.52
N GLU A 74 2.32 -11.43 0.25
CA GLU A 74 0.93 -11.48 -0.16
C GLU A 74 0.30 -10.11 0.03
N ILE A 75 -0.54 -9.69 -0.91
CA ILE A 75 -1.34 -8.48 -0.81
C ILE A 75 -2.80 -8.87 -0.93
N HIS A 76 -3.60 -8.47 0.04
CA HIS A 76 -5.05 -8.61 0.01
C HIS A 76 -5.71 -7.23 0.06
N VAL A 77 -6.56 -6.95 -0.92
CA VAL A 77 -7.42 -5.77 -0.94
C VAL A 77 -8.54 -5.99 0.08
N ILE A 78 -8.45 -5.30 1.22
CA ILE A 78 -9.43 -5.42 2.30
C ILE A 78 -10.68 -4.62 2.00
N ASP A 79 -10.50 -3.42 1.46
CA ASP A 79 -11.60 -2.50 1.14
C ASP A 79 -11.15 -1.48 0.10
N THR A 80 -12.03 -1.13 -0.84
CA THR A 80 -11.75 -0.14 -1.87
C THR A 80 -13.05 0.26 -2.57
N ASP A 81 -13.17 1.51 -2.97
CA ASP A 81 -14.22 1.97 -3.88
C ASP A 81 -13.75 2.00 -5.35
N TYR A 82 -12.54 1.51 -5.62
CA TYR A 82 -11.87 1.47 -6.93
C TYR A 82 -11.65 2.83 -7.60
N GLU A 83 -12.05 3.94 -6.99
CA GLU A 83 -11.97 5.27 -7.59
C GLU A 83 -11.12 6.22 -6.75
N ARG A 84 -11.22 6.14 -5.43
CA ARG A 84 -10.62 7.13 -4.53
C ARG A 84 -9.61 6.51 -3.60
N TYR A 85 -9.95 5.39 -2.97
CA TYR A 85 -9.11 4.79 -1.95
C TYR A 85 -8.98 3.27 -2.06
N ALA A 86 -7.91 2.74 -1.47
CA ALA A 86 -7.72 1.32 -1.28
C ALA A 86 -7.04 1.05 0.07
N ILE A 87 -7.56 0.07 0.81
CA ILE A 87 -6.98 -0.45 2.04
C ILE A 87 -6.44 -1.83 1.73
N LEU A 88 -5.13 -1.99 1.87
CA LEU A 88 -4.42 -3.22 1.56
C LEU A 88 -3.87 -3.84 2.84
N ARG A 89 -4.02 -5.15 3.01
CA ARG A 89 -3.23 -5.93 3.95
C ARG A 89 -2.06 -6.54 3.20
N VAL A 90 -0.85 -6.17 3.60
CA VAL A 90 0.38 -6.80 3.14
C VAL A 90 0.81 -7.80 4.19
N SER A 91 0.92 -9.07 3.80
CA SER A 91 1.46 -10.14 4.63
C SER A 91 2.84 -10.53 4.10
N LEU A 92 3.80 -10.73 5.00
CA LEU A 92 5.13 -11.23 4.69
C LEU A 92 5.44 -12.37 5.64
N HIS A 93 5.70 -13.55 5.10
CA HIS A 93 6.19 -14.66 5.90
C HIS A 93 7.71 -14.62 5.93
N TRP A 94 8.30 -14.40 7.10
CA TRP A 94 9.75 -14.32 7.27
C TRP A 94 10.20 -15.02 8.56
N GLN A 95 11.21 -15.90 8.45
CA GLN A 95 11.77 -16.67 9.57
C GLN A 95 10.71 -17.42 10.43
N GLY A 96 9.66 -17.94 9.80
CA GLY A 96 8.58 -18.66 10.50
C GLY A 96 7.59 -17.75 11.22
N GLN A 97 7.66 -16.44 11.01
CA GLN A 97 6.74 -15.46 11.56
C GLN A 97 5.99 -14.74 10.45
N ASP A 98 4.69 -14.53 10.66
CA ASP A 98 3.85 -13.73 9.78
C ASP A 98 3.85 -12.26 10.21
N PHE A 99 4.29 -11.41 9.29
CA PHE A 99 4.23 -9.98 9.43
C PHE A 99 3.03 -9.43 8.70
N HIS A 100 2.28 -8.54 9.33
CA HIS A 100 1.10 -7.93 8.73
C HIS A 100 1.15 -6.42 8.83
N VAL A 101 0.89 -5.76 7.71
CA VAL A 101 0.83 -4.31 7.60
C VAL A 101 -0.45 -3.93 6.86
N LEU A 102 -1.25 -3.07 7.47
CA LEU A 102 -2.34 -2.39 6.78
C LEU A 102 -1.80 -1.11 6.16
N LYS A 103 -2.12 -0.87 4.90
CA LYS A 103 -1.73 0.32 4.15
C LYS A 103 -2.96 0.98 3.54
N TYR A 104 -3.04 2.29 3.70
CA TYR A 104 -4.08 3.14 3.13
C TYR A 104 -3.50 3.91 1.94
N PHE A 105 -4.14 3.72 0.78
CA PHE A 105 -3.78 4.36 -0.48
C PHE A 105 -4.90 5.26 -0.98
N THR A 106 -4.54 6.37 -1.61
CA THR A 106 -5.48 7.28 -2.26
C THR A 106 -5.02 7.66 -3.66
N ARG A 107 -5.96 8.00 -4.55
CA ARG A 107 -5.64 8.56 -5.87
C ARG A 107 -5.38 10.07 -5.84
N SER A 108 -6.03 10.78 -4.93
CA SER A 108 -5.91 12.23 -4.71
C SER A 108 -5.39 12.52 -3.30
N LEU A 109 -4.94 13.77 -3.07
CA LEU A 109 -4.70 14.26 -1.71
C LEU A 109 -6.07 14.48 -1.05
N GLU A 110 -6.69 13.40 -0.56
CA GLU A 110 -7.93 13.50 0.19
C GLU A 110 -7.70 14.16 1.55
N ASP A 111 -8.75 14.82 2.04
CA ASP A 111 -8.79 15.37 3.39
C ASP A 111 -8.90 14.27 4.45
N GLU A 112 -8.66 14.63 5.72
CA GLU A 112 -8.74 13.73 6.89
C GLU A 112 -10.16 13.24 7.19
N TYR A 113 -11.16 13.65 6.40
CA TYR A 113 -12.57 13.33 6.59
C TYR A 113 -13.14 12.42 5.51
N GLY A 114 -12.32 12.01 4.53
CA GLY A 114 -12.71 11.06 3.51
C GLY A 114 -13.21 9.73 4.10
N PRO A 115 -14.27 9.11 3.51
CA PRO A 115 -14.84 7.87 4.03
C PRO A 115 -13.82 6.72 4.09
N GLY A 116 -12.85 6.70 3.16
CA GLY A 116 -11.77 5.70 3.16
C GLY A 116 -10.84 5.81 4.37
N PHE A 117 -10.52 7.04 4.79
CA PHE A 117 -9.65 7.24 5.95
C PHE A 117 -10.36 6.88 7.25
N TRP A 118 -11.64 7.22 7.39
CA TRP A 118 -12.46 6.76 8.52
C TRP A 118 -12.49 5.24 8.62
N ARG A 119 -12.73 4.56 7.50
CA ARG A 119 -12.73 3.10 7.44
C ARG A 119 -11.36 2.51 7.80
N PHE A 120 -10.28 3.12 7.34
CA PHE A 120 -8.93 2.72 7.73
C PHE A 120 -8.70 2.87 9.24
N ARG A 121 -9.18 3.96 9.85
CA ARG A 121 -9.11 4.15 11.30
C ARG A 121 -9.91 3.11 12.08
N GLU A 122 -11.10 2.75 11.61
CA GLU A 122 -11.89 1.66 12.21
C GLU A 122 -11.12 0.33 12.18
N LEU A 123 -10.58 -0.04 11.01
CA LEU A 123 -9.84 -1.29 10.83
C LEU A 123 -8.52 -1.36 11.62
N THR A 124 -8.01 -0.20 12.05
CA THR A 124 -6.73 -0.08 12.74
C THR A 124 -6.88 0.33 14.21
N ALA A 125 -8.11 0.45 14.72
CA ALA A 125 -8.38 0.90 16.08
C ALA A 125 -7.70 0.03 17.15
N ASP A 126 -7.68 -1.29 16.93
CA ASP A 126 -7.06 -2.27 17.84
C ASP A 126 -5.59 -2.56 17.50
N VAL A 127 -5.08 -1.99 16.41
CA VAL A 127 -3.68 -2.11 15.99
C VAL A 127 -2.89 -1.02 16.70
N GLY A 128 -2.49 -1.30 17.95
CA GLY A 128 -1.95 -0.32 18.90
C GLY A 128 -0.63 0.38 18.55
N LEU A 129 -0.15 0.35 17.30
CA LEU A 129 1.17 0.89 16.96
C LEU A 129 1.14 1.61 15.59
N TYR A 130 1.05 2.94 15.72
CA TYR A 130 1.43 3.99 14.75
C TYR A 130 0.63 4.09 13.46
N LEU A 131 -0.42 4.92 13.51
CA LEU A 131 -0.94 5.61 12.34
C LEU A 131 0.03 6.73 11.94
N VAL A 132 0.82 6.52 10.90
CA VAL A 132 1.53 7.64 10.26
C VAL A 132 0.65 8.18 9.15
N ALA A 133 -0.30 9.04 9.52
CA ALA A 133 -1.08 9.77 8.54
C ALA A 133 -0.17 10.82 7.88
N ARG A 134 0.09 10.68 6.59
CA ARG A 134 0.98 11.60 5.83
C ARG A 134 0.21 12.80 5.28
N HIS A 135 -0.65 13.40 6.09
CA HIS A 135 -1.41 14.57 5.69
C HIS A 135 -0.54 15.83 5.73
N GLY A 136 -0.77 16.73 4.76
CA GLY A 136 -0.40 18.13 4.89
C GLY A 136 0.81 18.62 4.09
N GLU A 137 1.57 17.77 3.39
CA GLU A 137 2.61 18.27 2.48
C GLU A 137 2.26 18.00 1.02
N PRO A 138 2.19 19.04 0.16
CA PRO A 138 2.18 18.84 -1.29
C PRO A 138 3.54 18.30 -1.70
N ARG A 139 3.76 17.00 -1.50
CA ARG A 139 4.86 16.29 -2.13
C ARG A 139 4.48 16.13 -3.59
N ALA A 140 5.30 16.72 -4.46
CA ALA A 140 5.26 16.43 -5.88
C ALA A 140 5.15 14.91 -6.07
N LEU A 141 4.38 14.47 -7.07
CA LEU A 141 4.40 13.06 -7.46
C LEU A 141 5.87 12.65 -7.56
N PRO A 142 6.29 11.54 -6.93
CA PRO A 142 7.66 11.06 -7.11
C PRO A 142 7.90 10.96 -8.60
N SER A 143 8.85 11.76 -9.11
CA SER A 143 9.08 11.94 -10.55
C SER A 143 9.34 10.60 -11.27
N CYS A 144 9.80 9.60 -10.52
CA CYS A 144 10.11 8.25 -10.98
C CYS A 144 8.89 7.34 -11.19
N VAL A 145 7.70 7.70 -10.71
CA VAL A 145 6.48 6.87 -10.87
C VAL A 145 5.68 7.25 -12.11
N SER A 146 6.03 8.36 -12.75
CA SER A 146 5.56 8.75 -14.08
C SER A 146 5.82 7.66 -15.12
#